data_AF-A0A1H7ZU99-F1
#
_entry.id   AF-A0A1H7ZU99-F1
#
_cell.length_a   1.000
_cell.length_b   1.000
_cell.length_c   1.000
_cell.angle_alpha   90.00
_cell.angle_beta   90.00
_cell.angle_gamma   90.00
#
_symmetry.space_group_name_H-M   'P 1'
#
loop_
_entity.id
_entity.type
_entity.pdbx_description
1 polymer ?
#
loop_
_entity_poly.entity_id
_entity_poly.type
_entity_poly.pdbx_seq_one_letter_code
_entity_poly.pdbx_strand_id
1 'polypeptide(L)' 'MVNAPEIKDSTTEERRAYIKERFPCIADCDMCGLCKVFHGKDAETAYTDYINGNRSFIEVSADYK' A
#
# COMPACT_ATOMS: atom_id res chain seq x y z
N MET A 1 -3.94 15.81 -4.83
CA MET A 1 -3.77 14.35 -4.93
C MET A 1 -2.35 14.06 -4.48
N VAL A 2 -2.15 13.33 -3.39
CA VAL A 2 -0.80 12.98 -2.92
C VAL A 2 -0.28 11.85 -3.80
N ASN A 3 0.67 12.17 -4.66
CA ASN A 3 1.34 11.16 -5.49
C ASN A 3 2.10 10.19 -4.58
N ALA A 4 2.11 8.90 -4.94
CA ALA A 4 2.89 7.93 -4.20
C ALA A 4 4.38 8.30 -4.24
N PRO A 5 5.09 8.28 -3.10
CA PRO A 5 6.52 8.54 -3.07
C PRO A 5 7.31 7.66 -4.06
N GLU A 6 8.17 8.28 -4.86
CA GLU A 6 9.04 7.56 -5.81
C GLU A 6 10.14 6.81 -5.07
N ILE A 7 10.46 5.59 -5.49
CA ILE A 7 11.47 4.74 -4.82
C ILE A 7 12.85 5.41 -4.78
N LYS A 8 13.16 6.24 -5.78
CA LYS A 8 14.47 6.90 -5.91
C LYS A 8 14.68 8.04 -4.92
N ASP A 9 13.60 8.70 -4.53
CA ASP A 9 13.63 9.96 -3.78
C ASP A 9 12.93 9.83 -2.42
N SER A 10 12.59 8.61 -2.00
CA SER A 10 11.92 8.34 -0.73
C SER A 10 12.52 7.17 0.03
N THR A 11 12.30 7.20 1.33
CA THR A 11 12.71 6.16 2.27
C THR A 11 11.65 5.06 2.39
N THR A 12 12.04 3.93 2.96
CA THR A 12 11.12 2.83 3.29
C THR A 12 10.03 3.30 4.25
N GLU A 13 10.39 4.12 5.23
CA GLU A 13 9.50 4.68 6.24
C GLU A 13 8.46 5.62 5.62
N GLU A 14 8.85 6.50 4.70
CA GLU A 14 7.93 7.40 3.99
C GLU A 14 6.94 6.62 3.14
N ARG A 15 7.40 5.58 2.43
CA ARG A 15 6.53 4.73 1.62
C ARG A 15 5.58 3.91 2.48
N ARG A 16 6.05 3.40 3.61
CA ARG A 16 5.22 2.69 4.59
C ARG A 16 4.16 3.62 5.20
N ALA A 17 4.54 4.84 5.57
CA ALA A 17 3.61 5.84 6.08
C ALA A 17 2.53 6.18 5.04
N TYR A 18 2.93 6.37 3.77
CA TYR A 18 2.00 6.60 2.68
C TYR A 18 0.98 5.46 2.53
N ILE A 19 1.40 4.19 2.59
CA ILE A 19 0.48 3.04 2.50
C ILE A 19 -0.51 3.02 3.67
N LYS A 20 -0.05 3.31 4.89
CA LYS A 20 -0.93 3.37 6.07
C LYS A 20 -1.96 4.48 5.99
N GLU A 21 -1.56 5.66 5.51
CA GLU A 21 -2.45 6.80 5.33
C GLU A 21 -3.44 6.56 4.18
N ARG A 22 -2.98 5.91 3.10
CA ARG A 22 -3.78 5.69 1.89
C ARG A 22 -4.80 4.56 2.03
N PHE A 23 -4.48 3.55 2.84
CA PHE A 23 -5.29 2.34 3.07
C PHE A 23 -5.46 2.07 4.57
N PRO A 24 -6.10 2.99 5.31
CA PRO A 24 -6.26 2.82 6.75
C PRO A 24 -7.23 1.68 7.03
N CYS A 25 -6.79 0.70 7.82
CA CYS A 25 -7.70 -0.30 8.37
C CYS A 25 -8.50 0.34 9.51
N ILE A 26 -9.82 0.43 9.34
CA ILE A 26 -10.73 0.96 10.37
C ILE A 26 -11.27 -0.12 11.32
N ALA A 27 -10.74 -1.36 11.21
CA ALA A 27 -11.19 -2.55 11.95
C ALA A 27 -12.68 -2.94 11.79
N ASP A 28 -13.42 -2.22 10.94
CA ASP A 28 -14.74 -2.57 10.46
C ASP A 28 -14.60 -3.19 9.07
N CYS A 29 -14.48 -4.52 9.00
CA CYS A 29 -14.19 -5.25 7.77
C CYS A 29 -15.29 -5.11 6.70
N ASP A 30 -16.55 -5.00 7.14
CA ASP A 30 -17.71 -4.88 6.24
C ASP A 30 -17.71 -3.51 5.53
N MET A 31 -17.30 -2.46 6.24
CA MET A 31 -17.20 -1.11 5.69
C MET A 31 -15.87 -0.83 4.97
N CYS A 32 -14.78 -1.44 5.43
CA CYS A 32 -13.42 -1.21 4.92
C CYS A 32 -13.16 -1.92 3.58
N GLY A 33 -13.44 -3.23 3.51
CA GLY A 33 -13.21 -4.06 2.32
C GLY A 33 -11.76 -4.20 1.84
N LEU A 34 -10.78 -3.50 2.44
CA LEU A 34 -9.39 -3.49 1.97
C LEU A 34 -8.76 -4.89 1.99
N CYS A 35 -9.02 -5.69 3.01
CA CYS A 35 -8.52 -7.07 3.07
C CYS A 35 -9.09 -7.93 1.92
N LYS A 36 -10.32 -7.67 1.45
CA LYS A 36 -10.90 -8.38 0.31
C LYS A 36 -10.17 -8.02 -1.00
N VAL A 37 -9.82 -6.75 -1.17
CA VAL A 37 -9.00 -6.27 -2.30
C VAL A 37 -7.61 -6.91 -2.25
N PHE A 38 -7.00 -6.95 -1.07
CA PHE A 38 -5.65 -7.49 -0.87
C PHE A 38 -5.59 -9.00 -0.59
N HIS A 39 -6.62 -9.75 -1.01
CA HIS A 39 -6.67 -11.21 -0.89
C HIS A 39 -6.39 -11.76 0.53
N GLY A 40 -6.97 -11.12 1.53
CA GLY A 40 -6.84 -11.46 2.95
C GLY A 40 -5.64 -10.85 3.65
N LYS A 41 -4.82 -10.04 2.96
CA LYS A 41 -3.66 -9.36 3.54
C LYS A 41 -4.01 -7.94 3.97
N ASP A 42 -3.25 -7.41 4.91
CA ASP A 42 -3.26 -5.97 5.20
C ASP A 42 -2.48 -5.21 4.11
N ALA A 43 -2.67 -3.89 4.05
CA ALA A 43 -2.07 -3.04 3.03
C ALA A 43 -0.53 -3.02 3.09
N GLU A 44 0.07 -3.13 4.28
CA GLU A 44 1.53 -3.12 4.44
C GLU A 44 2.15 -4.40 3.86
N THR A 45 1.53 -5.55 4.14
CA THR A 45 1.90 -6.83 3.52
C THR A 45 1.66 -6.80 2.01
N ALA A 46 0.55 -6.22 1.56
CA ALA A 46 0.21 -6.15 0.14
C ALA A 46 1.21 -5.28 -0.67
N TYR A 47 1.73 -4.22 -0.06
CA TYR A 47 2.66 -3.26 -0.68
C TYR A 47 4.12 -3.43 -0.24
N THR A 48 4.51 -4.58 0.31
CA THR A 48 5.87 -4.82 0.79
C THR A 48 6.95 -4.56 -0.29
N ASP A 49 6.70 -4.95 -1.54
CA ASP A 49 7.66 -4.69 -2.65
C ASP A 49 7.84 -3.20 -2.93
N TYR A 50 6.76 -2.42 -2.82
CA TYR A 50 6.83 -0.97 -2.96
C TYR A 50 7.52 -0.32 -1.76
N ILE A 51 7.21 -0.77 -0.55
CA ILE A 51 7.81 -0.27 0.69
C ILE A 51 9.32 -0.54 0.71
N ASN A 52 9.76 -1.72 0.24
CA ASN A 52 11.17 -2.08 0.18
C ASN A 52 11.92 -1.43 -1.00
N GLY A 53 11.23 -1.04 -2.07
CA GLY A 53 11.84 -0.44 -3.26
C GLY A 53 12.18 -1.40 -4.36
N ASN A 54 11.52 -2.55 -4.38
CA ASN A 54 11.65 -3.55 -5.43
C ASN A 54 10.83 -3.15 -6.66
N ARG A 55 9.63 -2.57 -6.46
CA ARG A 55 8.65 -2.22 -7.51
C ARG A 55 7.97 -0.90 -7.22
N SER A 56 7.55 -0.17 -8.26
CA SER A 56 6.80 1.09 -8.09
C SER A 56 5.41 0.84 -7.52
N PHE A 57 4.83 1.88 -6.92
CA PHE A 57 3.46 1.82 -6.39
C PHE A 57 2.45 1.34 -7.44
N ILE A 58 2.58 1.82 -8.69
CA ILE A 58 1.69 1.47 -9.79
C ILE A 58 1.83 -0.01 -10.18
N GLU A 59 3.07 -0.52 -10.23
CA GLU A 59 3.31 -1.93 -10.53
C GLU A 59 2.69 -2.85 -9.48
N VAL A 60 2.85 -2.55 -8.19
CA VAL A 60 2.24 -3.36 -7.12
C VAL A 60 0.72 -3.20 -7.09
N SER A 61 0.20 -1.99 -7.35
CA SER A 61 -1.25 -1.75 -7.43
C SER A 61 -1.92 -2.56 -8.54
N ALA A 62 -1.19 -2.87 -9.62
CA ALA A 62 -1.72 -3.67 -10.72
C ALA A 62 -1.99 -5.14 -10.34
N ASP A 63 -1.34 -5.64 -9.29
CA ASP A 63 -1.54 -7.02 -8.81
C ASP A 63 -2.91 -7.22 -8.14
N TYR A 64 -3.61 -6.13 -7.78
CA TYR A 64 -4.89 -6.13 -7.06
C TYR A 64 -6.03 -5.46 -7.84
N LYS A 65 -5.90 -5.41 -9.18
CA LYS A 65 -6.94 -4.89 -10.09
C LYS A 65 -7.98 -5.94 -10.49
#